data_AF-A0A8T8WHL7-F1
#
_entry.id   AF-A0A8T8WHL7-F1
#
_cell.length_a   1.000
_cell.length_b   1.000
_cell.length_c   1.000
_cell.angle_alpha   90.00
_cell.angle_beta   90.00
_cell.angle_gamma   90.00
#
_symmetry.space_group_name_H-M   'P 1'
#
loop_
_entity.id
_entity.type
_entity.pdbx_description
1 polymer ?
#
loop_
_entity_poly.entity_id
_entity_poly.type
_entity_poly.pdbx_seq_one_letter_code
_entity_poly.pdbx_strand_id
1 'polypeptide(L)'
;MGTKLYSDDELLNRLQKFAEKLGRPPSQSEMDDSGPHASKTYGNRFGSWNSALEAAGLQTGTNDPNGRPVTPEEDLLTDLKSVADIVGGTPSEREYGTHGEYSVKTYCKRFGGWNSALRAAGFEPNVEMNLSEETLITALQGFAEKLGRPPTTDEMDRSGPYTTNSYKRAFGTWNRALRQARLEVHSVWDVSEEDLISELNSLAEDLSHVPRKDEMRNQGKWSAAVYQERFGSWNEALRADGFEPNERW
;
A
#
# COMPACT_ATOMS: atom_id res chain seq x y z
N MET A 1 -32.14 27.43 43.86
CA MET A 1 -31.97 26.02 43.45
C MET A 1 -32.68 25.87 42.12
N GLY A 2 -31.94 25.60 41.04
CA GLY A 2 -32.56 25.33 39.73
C GLY A 2 -33.34 24.02 39.79
N THR A 3 -34.60 24.04 39.40
CA THR A 3 -35.44 22.84 39.28
C THR A 3 -34.82 21.88 38.27
N LYS A 4 -34.44 20.68 38.73
CA LYS A 4 -34.04 19.58 37.82
C LYS A 4 -35.30 19.19 37.02
N LEU A 5 -35.27 19.45 35.71
CA LEU A 5 -36.39 19.15 34.81
C LEU A 5 -36.64 17.64 34.63
N TYR A 6 -35.63 16.79 34.83
CA TYR A 6 -35.70 15.35 34.65
C TYR A 6 -34.95 14.62 35.77
N SER A 7 -35.41 13.43 36.13
CA SER A 7 -34.66 12.52 37.02
C SER A 7 -33.51 11.84 36.26
N ASP A 8 -32.56 11.27 37.00
CA ASP A 8 -31.43 10.55 36.40
C ASP A 8 -31.93 9.29 35.67
N ASP A 9 -32.86 8.55 36.28
CA ASP A 9 -33.48 7.37 35.68
C ASP A 9 -34.24 7.71 34.38
N GLU A 10 -34.92 8.86 34.34
CA GLU A 10 -35.66 9.28 33.14
C GLU A 10 -34.72 9.59 31.97
N LEU A 11 -33.60 10.28 32.25
CA LEU A 11 -32.58 10.54 31.24
C LEU A 11 -31.97 9.23 30.74
N LEU A 12 -31.55 8.34 31.63
CA LEU A 12 -30.95 7.05 31.25
C LEU A 12 -31.92 6.18 30.45
N ASN A 13 -33.21 6.12 30.83
CA ASN A 13 -34.21 5.37 30.06
C ASN A 13 -34.41 5.93 28.65
N ARG A 14 -34.42 7.26 28.50
CA ARG A 14 -34.51 7.92 27.18
C ARG A 14 -33.28 7.63 26.32
N LEU A 15 -32.10 7.60 26.92
CA LEU A 15 -30.85 7.24 26.24
C LEU A 15 -30.86 5.77 25.78
N GLN A 16 -31.32 4.85 26.62
CA GLN A 16 -31.48 3.43 26.28
C GLN A 16 -32.47 3.23 25.13
N LYS A 17 -33.67 3.81 25.20
CA LYS A 17 -34.67 3.71 24.11
C LYS A 17 -34.16 4.27 22.79
N PHE A 18 -33.38 5.34 22.84
CA PHE A 18 -32.78 5.90 21.63
C PHE A 18 -31.71 4.96 21.06
N ALA A 19 -30.89 4.34 21.92
CA ALA A 19 -29.93 3.32 21.50
C ALA A 19 -30.62 2.08 20.91
N GLU A 20 -31.71 1.60 21.51
CA GLU A 20 -32.53 0.49 20.99
C GLU A 20 -33.07 0.79 19.59
N LYS A 21 -33.55 2.03 19.36
CA LYS A 21 -34.02 2.46 18.03
C LYS A 21 -32.91 2.43 16.98
N LEU A 22 -31.67 2.73 17.37
CA LEU A 22 -30.51 2.69 16.47
C LEU A 22 -29.89 1.28 16.37
N GLY A 23 -30.26 0.35 17.25
CA GLY A 23 -29.59 -0.94 17.41
C GLY A 23 -28.18 -0.83 18.01
N ARG A 24 -27.72 0.36 18.39
CA ARG A 24 -26.38 0.62 18.94
C ARG A 24 -26.35 1.86 19.83
N PRO A 25 -25.30 2.02 20.68
CA PRO A 25 -25.11 3.26 21.43
C PRO A 25 -25.04 4.48 20.48
N PRO A 26 -25.79 5.56 20.76
CA PRO A 26 -25.79 6.76 19.94
C PRO A 26 -24.48 7.54 20.10
N SER A 27 -24.07 8.25 19.05
CA SER A 27 -23.03 9.29 19.12
C SER A 27 -23.58 10.61 19.69
N GLN A 28 -22.68 11.50 20.10
CA GLN A 28 -23.06 12.85 20.55
C GLN A 28 -23.79 13.62 19.44
N SER A 29 -23.36 13.50 18.18
CA SER A 29 -24.03 14.16 17.05
C SER A 29 -25.43 13.59 16.82
N GLU A 30 -25.59 12.27 16.75
CA GLU A 30 -26.92 11.64 16.58
C GLU A 30 -27.87 12.02 17.72
N MET A 31 -27.34 12.12 18.95
CA MET A 31 -28.10 12.58 20.10
C MET A 31 -28.48 14.07 20.01
N ASP A 32 -27.58 14.93 19.54
CA ASP A 32 -27.83 16.37 19.35
C ASP A 32 -28.76 16.65 18.16
N ASP A 33 -28.68 15.84 17.10
CA ASP A 33 -29.43 16.01 15.86
C ASP A 33 -30.85 15.42 15.95
N SER A 34 -31.02 14.28 16.61
CA SER A 34 -32.29 13.52 16.59
C SER A 34 -32.62 12.82 17.91
N GLY A 35 -31.81 13.03 18.94
CA GLY A 35 -32.00 12.41 20.24
C GLY A 35 -33.06 13.11 21.10
N PRO A 36 -33.53 12.44 22.16
CA PRO A 36 -34.53 13.00 23.08
C PRO A 36 -34.05 14.26 23.82
N HIS A 37 -32.74 14.38 24.06
CA HIS A 37 -32.11 15.54 24.70
C HIS A 37 -30.68 15.70 24.19
N ALA A 38 -30.18 16.94 24.14
CA ALA A 38 -28.79 17.20 23.75
C ALA A 38 -27.78 16.37 24.57
N SER A 39 -26.72 15.90 23.91
CA SER A 39 -25.60 15.15 24.48
C SER A 39 -25.00 15.85 25.72
N LYS A 40 -24.96 17.19 25.68
CA LYS A 40 -24.52 18.04 26.78
C LYS A 40 -25.37 17.93 28.05
N THR A 41 -26.67 17.66 27.93
CA THR A 41 -27.56 17.43 29.08
C THR A 41 -27.12 16.20 29.86
N TYR A 42 -26.79 15.13 29.15
CA TYR A 42 -26.24 13.89 29.71
C TYR A 42 -24.85 14.10 30.30
N GLY A 43 -23.94 14.72 29.55
CA GLY A 43 -22.58 15.02 30.03
C GLY A 43 -22.57 15.86 31.31
N ASN A 44 -23.38 16.92 31.39
CA ASN A 44 -23.48 17.75 32.58
C ASN A 44 -24.06 16.99 33.79
N ARG A 45 -24.94 16.01 33.55
CA ARG A 45 -25.63 15.29 34.62
C ARG A 45 -24.80 14.15 35.19
N PHE A 46 -24.11 13.41 34.33
CA PHE A 46 -23.36 12.20 34.67
C PHE A 46 -21.83 12.41 34.66
N GLY A 47 -21.37 13.66 34.47
CA GLY A 47 -19.96 14.04 34.46
C GLY A 47 -19.31 13.98 33.08
N SER A 48 -19.69 13.01 32.25
CA SER A 48 -19.29 12.91 30.85
C SER A 48 -20.33 12.16 30.02
N TRP A 49 -20.23 12.27 28.69
CA TRP A 49 -21.08 11.47 27.78
C TRP A 49 -20.86 9.96 27.97
N ASN A 50 -19.61 9.53 28.13
CA ASN A 50 -19.31 8.11 28.33
C ASN A 50 -19.78 7.60 29.69
N SER A 51 -19.72 8.42 30.74
CA SER A 51 -20.33 8.10 32.04
C SER A 51 -21.85 7.97 31.95
N ALA A 52 -22.51 8.75 31.08
CA ALA A 52 -23.94 8.60 30.83
C ALA A 52 -24.27 7.30 30.07
N LEU A 53 -23.46 6.93 29.07
CA LEU A 53 -23.58 5.65 28.37
C LEU A 53 -23.37 4.46 29.33
N GLU A 54 -22.33 4.52 30.17
CA GLU A 54 -22.04 3.48 31.17
C GLU A 54 -23.16 3.35 32.20
N ALA A 55 -23.67 4.48 32.73
CA ALA A 55 -24.81 4.49 33.64
C ALA A 55 -26.09 3.95 32.99
N ALA A 56 -26.22 4.06 31.65
CA ALA A 56 -27.29 3.48 30.87
C ALA A 56 -27.02 2.02 30.47
N GLY A 57 -25.92 1.40 30.89
CA GLY A 57 -25.56 0.03 30.52
C GLY A 57 -25.19 -0.15 29.05
N LEU A 58 -24.81 0.94 28.37
CA LEU A 58 -24.40 0.94 26.96
C LEU A 58 -22.88 0.87 26.84
N GLN A 59 -22.40 0.18 25.79
CA GLN A 59 -20.97 0.07 25.53
C GLN A 59 -20.34 1.44 25.20
N THR A 60 -19.22 1.77 25.84
CA THR A 60 -18.43 2.98 25.58
C THR A 60 -17.31 2.67 24.59
N GLY A 61 -17.01 3.63 23.71
CA GLY A 61 -16.06 3.41 22.61
C GLY A 61 -14.59 3.53 22.95
N THR A 62 -14.25 4.23 24.04
CA THR A 62 -12.86 4.60 24.29
C THR A 62 -12.62 4.78 25.77
N ASN A 63 -11.40 4.48 26.23
CA ASN A 63 -10.90 4.91 27.55
C ASN A 63 -10.75 6.44 27.68
N ASP A 64 -11.07 7.21 26.63
CA ASP A 64 -11.18 8.67 26.66
C ASP A 64 -12.58 9.08 27.14
N PRO A 65 -12.72 9.84 28.25
CA PRO A 65 -14.01 10.34 28.76
C PRO A 65 -14.82 11.19 27.76
N ASN A 66 -14.16 11.75 26.73
CA ASN A 66 -14.76 12.58 25.68
C ASN A 66 -14.79 11.88 24.31
N GLY A 67 -14.30 10.65 24.20
CA GLY A 67 -14.21 9.95 22.93
C GLY A 67 -15.58 9.49 22.42
N ARG A 68 -15.73 9.48 21.09
CA ARG A 68 -16.94 8.98 20.41
C ARG A 68 -17.14 7.49 20.73
N PRO A 69 -18.40 7.00 20.73
CA PRO A 69 -18.66 5.57 20.76
C PRO A 69 -17.89 4.87 19.63
N VAL A 70 -17.47 3.64 19.88
CA VAL A 70 -16.79 2.82 18.88
C VAL A 70 -17.80 2.54 17.80
N THR A 71 -17.49 2.96 16.57
CA THR A 71 -18.23 2.52 15.39
C THR A 71 -18.12 0.99 15.36
N PRO A 72 -19.25 0.25 15.45
CA PRO A 72 -19.27 -1.19 15.32
C PRO A 72 -18.59 -1.63 14.03
N GLU A 73 -17.94 -2.80 14.04
CA GLU A 73 -17.36 -3.36 12.82
C GLU A 73 -18.44 -3.57 11.75
N GLU A 74 -19.64 -3.96 12.15
CA GLU A 74 -20.78 -4.15 11.24
C GLU A 74 -21.16 -2.88 10.47
N ASP A 75 -21.13 -1.71 11.12
CA ASP A 75 -21.41 -0.43 10.47
C ASP A 75 -20.33 -0.08 9.44
N LEU A 76 -19.06 -0.29 9.81
CA LEU A 76 -17.93 -0.10 8.89
C LEU A 76 -18.04 -1.04 7.67
N LEU A 77 -18.35 -2.32 7.88
CA LEU A 77 -18.49 -3.27 6.79
C LEU A 77 -19.71 -2.95 5.90
N THR A 78 -20.80 -2.44 6.49
CA THR A 78 -22.00 -2.02 5.76
C THR A 78 -21.73 -0.81 4.88
N ASP A 79 -21.07 0.22 5.42
CA ASP A 79 -20.70 1.41 4.64
C ASP A 79 -19.71 1.07 3.53
N LEU A 80 -18.72 0.21 3.80
CA LEU A 80 -17.78 -0.25 2.77
C LEU A 80 -18.48 -0.96 1.60
N LYS A 81 -19.49 -1.79 1.89
CA LYS A 81 -20.33 -2.45 0.86
C LYS A 81 -21.20 -1.45 0.09
N SER A 82 -21.80 -0.48 0.79
CA SER A 82 -22.56 0.60 0.16
C SER A 82 -21.71 1.39 -0.84
N VAL A 83 -20.47 1.73 -0.46
CA VAL A 83 -19.53 2.38 -1.38
C VAL A 83 -19.16 1.48 -2.56
N ALA A 84 -19.00 0.17 -2.34
CA ALA A 84 -18.74 -0.77 -3.42
C ALA A 84 -19.87 -0.79 -4.46
N ASP A 85 -21.12 -0.71 -4.01
CA ASP A 85 -22.30 -0.60 -4.89
C ASP A 85 -22.30 0.72 -5.69
N ILE A 86 -21.86 1.82 -5.07
CA ILE A 86 -21.75 3.14 -5.74
C ILE A 86 -20.69 3.12 -6.86
N VAL A 87 -19.52 2.54 -6.60
CA VAL A 87 -18.39 2.54 -7.54
C VAL A 87 -18.44 1.37 -8.52
N GLY A 88 -19.34 0.40 -8.31
CA GLY A 88 -19.54 -0.75 -9.18
C GLY A 88 -18.46 -1.83 -9.03
N GLY A 89 -17.84 -1.97 -7.86
CA GLY A 89 -16.77 -2.92 -7.59
C GLY A 89 -16.08 -2.69 -6.25
N THR A 90 -14.99 -3.43 -5.98
CA THR A 90 -14.20 -3.22 -4.76
C THR A 90 -13.66 -1.78 -4.73
N PRO A 91 -13.93 -0.97 -3.68
CA PRO A 91 -13.42 0.40 -3.60
C PRO A 91 -11.92 0.48 -3.32
N SER A 92 -11.20 1.37 -3.99
CA SER A 92 -9.86 1.82 -3.57
C SER A 92 -9.96 2.75 -2.36
N GLU A 93 -8.86 2.94 -1.62
CA GLU A 93 -8.81 3.92 -0.51
C GLU A 93 -9.22 5.33 -0.96
N ARG A 94 -8.90 5.70 -2.21
CA ARG A 94 -9.22 7.01 -2.77
C ARG A 94 -10.71 7.17 -3.07
N GLU A 95 -11.30 6.14 -3.69
CA GLU A 95 -12.73 6.11 -4.00
C GLU A 95 -13.56 6.07 -2.71
N TYR A 96 -13.15 5.24 -1.76
CA TYR A 96 -13.77 5.21 -0.45
C TYR A 96 -13.62 6.54 0.28
N GLY A 97 -12.45 7.19 0.24
CA GLY A 97 -12.29 8.53 0.81
C GLY A 97 -13.17 9.61 0.17
N THR A 98 -13.77 9.34 -1.01
CA THR A 98 -14.67 10.25 -1.72
C THR A 98 -16.14 9.99 -1.39
N HIS A 99 -16.52 8.72 -1.21
CA HIS A 99 -17.92 8.29 -1.09
C HIS A 99 -18.30 7.74 0.29
N GLY A 100 -17.31 7.34 1.11
CA GLY A 100 -17.52 6.70 2.39
C GLY A 100 -17.79 7.68 3.53
N GLU A 101 -18.50 7.20 4.54
CA GLU A 101 -18.85 7.98 5.73
C GLU A 101 -17.67 8.06 6.72
N TYR A 102 -16.81 7.04 6.73
CA TYR A 102 -15.74 6.89 7.71
C TYR A 102 -14.35 7.17 7.13
N SER A 103 -13.38 7.41 8.01
CA SER A 103 -11.98 7.53 7.59
C SER A 103 -11.38 6.15 7.28
N VAL A 104 -10.60 6.05 6.19
CA VAL A 104 -9.75 4.88 5.89
C VAL A 104 -8.88 4.48 7.09
N LYS A 105 -8.41 5.45 7.89
CA LYS A 105 -7.62 5.17 9.10
C LYS A 105 -8.41 4.38 10.16
N THR A 106 -9.73 4.57 10.23
CA THR A 106 -10.60 3.80 11.13
C THR A 106 -10.59 2.32 10.74
N TYR A 107 -10.70 2.01 9.45
CA TYR A 107 -10.59 0.65 8.93
C TYR A 107 -9.21 0.05 9.19
N CYS A 108 -8.13 0.78 8.91
CA CYS A 108 -6.77 0.28 9.14
C CYS A 108 -6.53 -0.06 10.61
N LYS A 109 -7.00 0.78 11.54
CA LYS A 109 -6.89 0.50 12.98
C LYS A 109 -7.75 -0.68 13.42
N ARG A 110 -8.94 -0.82 12.84
CA ARG A 110 -9.92 -1.82 13.27
C ARG A 110 -9.61 -3.21 12.73
N PHE A 111 -9.35 -3.31 11.43
CA PHE A 111 -9.18 -4.58 10.73
C PHE A 111 -7.71 -4.94 10.49
N GLY A 112 -6.76 -4.13 10.96
CA GLY A 112 -5.32 -4.35 10.74
C GLY A 112 -4.84 -3.97 9.34
N GLY A 113 -5.65 -3.23 8.57
CA GLY A 113 -5.29 -2.71 7.25
C GLY A 113 -6.51 -2.57 6.33
N TRP A 114 -6.36 -1.78 5.26
CA TRP A 114 -7.42 -1.58 4.26
C TRP A 114 -7.81 -2.89 3.57
N ASN A 115 -6.83 -3.68 3.12
CA ASN A 115 -7.10 -4.96 2.48
C ASN A 115 -7.78 -5.95 3.41
N SER A 116 -7.44 -5.94 4.70
CA SER A 116 -8.11 -6.77 5.70
C SER A 116 -9.57 -6.36 5.87
N ALA A 117 -9.86 -5.05 5.84
CA ALA A 117 -11.23 -4.55 5.84
C ALA A 117 -12.01 -4.98 4.58
N LEU A 118 -11.39 -4.90 3.40
CA LEU A 118 -12.00 -5.40 2.16
C LEU A 118 -12.34 -6.89 2.25
N ARG A 119 -11.41 -7.71 2.76
CA ARG A 119 -11.64 -9.15 2.98
C ARG A 119 -12.74 -9.41 4.01
N ALA A 120 -12.76 -8.66 5.12
CA ALA A 120 -13.81 -8.76 6.13
C ALA A 120 -15.19 -8.37 5.58
N ALA A 121 -15.24 -7.48 4.59
CA ALA A 121 -16.45 -7.12 3.86
C ALA A 121 -16.82 -8.12 2.74
N GLY A 122 -16.00 -9.14 2.50
CA GLY A 122 -16.23 -10.16 1.47
C GLY A 122 -15.72 -9.78 0.07
N PHE A 123 -14.87 -8.75 -0.03
CA PHE A 123 -14.26 -8.31 -1.29
C PHE A 123 -12.85 -8.86 -1.47
N GLU A 124 -12.47 -9.11 -2.73
CA GLU A 124 -11.07 -9.28 -3.10
C GLU A 124 -10.39 -7.90 -3.18
N PRO A 125 -9.22 -7.69 -2.53
CA PRO A 125 -8.53 -6.41 -2.57
C PRO A 125 -8.09 -5.97 -3.97
N ASN A 126 -8.28 -4.69 -4.29
CA ASN A 126 -7.85 -4.09 -5.57
C ASN A 126 -6.34 -4.21 -5.84
N VAL A 127 -5.54 -4.18 -4.78
CA VAL A 127 -4.10 -4.38 -4.83
C VAL A 127 -3.76 -5.34 -3.71
N GLU A 128 -3.28 -6.53 -4.05
CA GLU A 128 -2.87 -7.49 -3.04
C GLU A 128 -1.54 -7.04 -2.40
N MET A 129 -1.65 -6.34 -1.27
CA MET A 129 -0.53 -6.00 -0.40
C MET A 129 -0.25 -7.19 0.51
N ASN A 130 1.02 -7.60 0.57
CA ASN A 130 1.49 -8.84 1.21
C ASN A 130 1.14 -10.12 0.45
N LEU A 131 1.31 -10.10 -0.89
CA LEU A 131 1.47 -11.35 -1.65
C LEU A 131 2.53 -12.20 -0.95
N SER A 132 2.24 -13.48 -0.74
CA SER A 132 3.25 -14.39 -0.21
C SER A 132 4.41 -14.50 -1.21
N GLU A 133 5.60 -14.80 -0.71
CA GLU A 133 6.75 -15.03 -1.57
C GLU A 133 6.44 -16.12 -2.60
N GLU A 134 5.70 -17.17 -2.23
CA GLU A 134 5.28 -18.26 -3.12
C GLU A 134 4.36 -17.79 -4.25
N THR A 135 3.37 -16.94 -3.95
CA THR A 135 2.47 -16.39 -4.98
C THR A 135 3.26 -15.56 -5.99
N LEU A 136 4.16 -14.70 -5.51
CA LEU A 136 5.01 -13.89 -6.39
C LEU A 136 5.93 -14.78 -7.23
N ILE A 137 6.59 -15.78 -6.64
CA ILE A 137 7.45 -16.73 -7.36
C ILE A 137 6.68 -17.44 -8.46
N THR A 138 5.50 -17.98 -8.14
CA THR A 138 4.66 -18.72 -9.10
C THR A 138 4.26 -17.82 -10.27
N ALA A 139 3.83 -16.60 -9.97
CA ALA A 139 3.43 -15.63 -10.99
C ALA A 139 4.61 -15.19 -11.88
N LEU A 140 5.80 -15.01 -11.28
CA LEU A 140 7.03 -14.67 -11.99
C LEU A 140 7.49 -15.82 -12.90
N GLN A 141 7.43 -17.06 -12.43
CA GLN A 141 7.74 -18.26 -13.22
C GLN A 141 6.77 -18.42 -14.40
N GLY A 142 5.46 -18.32 -14.15
CA GLY A 142 4.46 -18.44 -15.21
C GLY A 142 4.57 -17.32 -16.25
N PHE A 143 4.97 -16.11 -15.84
CA PHE A 143 5.24 -15.04 -16.79
C PHE A 143 6.53 -15.27 -17.59
N ALA A 144 7.59 -15.77 -16.96
CA ALA A 144 8.84 -16.14 -17.63
C ALA A 144 8.63 -17.27 -18.65
N GLU A 145 7.82 -18.28 -18.32
CA GLU A 145 7.48 -19.38 -19.23
C GLU A 145 6.76 -18.87 -20.48
N LYS A 146 5.82 -17.93 -20.33
CA LYS A 146 5.15 -17.28 -21.46
C LYS A 146 6.10 -16.51 -22.37
N LEU A 147 7.15 -15.91 -21.81
CA LEU A 147 8.18 -15.19 -22.57
C LEU A 147 9.29 -16.11 -23.11
N GLY A 148 9.35 -17.36 -22.63
CA GLY A 148 10.47 -18.27 -22.89
C GLY A 148 11.80 -17.84 -22.26
N ARG A 149 11.79 -16.79 -21.43
CA ARG A 149 12.97 -16.22 -20.75
C ARG A 149 12.55 -15.43 -19.52
N PRO A 150 13.47 -15.15 -18.58
CA PRO A 150 13.18 -14.27 -17.46
C PRO A 150 12.69 -12.89 -17.96
N PRO A 151 11.65 -12.30 -17.35
CA PRO A 151 11.16 -10.97 -17.71
C PRO A 151 12.14 -9.88 -17.26
N THR A 152 12.21 -8.79 -18.04
CA THR A 152 12.81 -7.52 -17.56
C THR A 152 11.84 -6.81 -16.62
N THR A 153 12.31 -5.83 -15.85
CA THR A 153 11.45 -5.03 -14.96
C THR A 153 10.38 -4.27 -15.76
N ASP A 154 10.73 -3.75 -16.93
CA ASP A 154 9.80 -3.01 -17.80
C ASP A 154 8.71 -3.92 -18.38
N GLU A 155 9.06 -5.13 -18.80
CA GLU A 155 8.08 -6.13 -19.26
C GLU A 155 7.14 -6.57 -18.14
N MET A 156 7.67 -6.76 -16.93
CA MET A 156 6.86 -7.09 -15.76
C MET A 156 5.90 -5.95 -15.39
N ASP A 157 6.36 -4.69 -15.40
CA ASP A 157 5.52 -3.54 -15.09
C ASP A 157 4.47 -3.25 -16.19
N ARG A 158 4.78 -3.55 -17.45
CA ARG A 158 3.87 -3.31 -18.58
C ARG A 158 2.79 -4.38 -18.71
N SER A 159 3.17 -5.64 -18.57
CA SER A 159 2.33 -6.78 -18.98
C SER A 159 2.36 -7.95 -17.99
N GLY A 160 3.09 -7.82 -16.90
CA GLY A 160 3.20 -8.84 -15.88
C GLY A 160 1.99 -8.91 -14.95
N PRO A 161 1.80 -10.04 -14.25
CA PRO A 161 0.70 -10.23 -13.31
C PRO A 161 0.78 -9.30 -12.08
N TYR A 162 1.98 -8.84 -11.73
CA TYR A 162 2.23 -7.92 -10.63
C TYR A 162 3.35 -6.95 -11.00
N THR A 163 3.33 -5.75 -10.43
CA THR A 163 4.40 -4.76 -10.65
C THR A 163 5.73 -5.21 -10.02
N THR A 164 6.84 -4.76 -10.60
CA THR A 164 8.21 -4.92 -10.08
C THR A 164 8.32 -4.48 -8.62
N ASN A 165 7.56 -3.49 -8.18
CA ASN A 165 7.56 -3.02 -6.79
C ASN A 165 7.03 -4.07 -5.80
N SER A 166 6.06 -4.89 -6.19
CA SER A 166 5.58 -6.00 -5.36
C SER A 166 6.71 -6.99 -5.06
N TYR A 167 7.50 -7.33 -6.08
CA TYR A 167 8.68 -8.19 -5.95
C TYR A 167 9.81 -7.56 -5.14
N LYS A 168 10.13 -6.27 -5.38
CA LYS A 168 11.15 -5.55 -4.62
C LYS A 168 10.79 -5.44 -3.13
N ARG A 169 9.51 -5.31 -2.79
CA ARG A 169 9.05 -5.29 -1.38
C ARG A 169 9.20 -6.64 -0.69
N ALA A 170 8.82 -7.73 -1.36
CA ALA A 170 8.92 -9.07 -0.79
C ALA A 170 10.38 -9.56 -0.70
N PHE A 171 11.15 -9.41 -1.77
CA PHE A 171 12.48 -10.02 -1.90
C PHE A 171 13.65 -9.03 -1.73
N GLY A 172 13.37 -7.74 -1.51
CA GLY A 172 14.35 -6.66 -1.43
C GLY A 172 14.84 -6.16 -2.80
N THR A 173 15.17 -7.05 -3.73
CA THR A 173 15.60 -6.69 -5.10
C THR A 173 14.97 -7.59 -6.16
N TRP A 174 14.85 -7.07 -7.38
CA TRP A 174 14.38 -7.85 -8.54
C TRP A 174 15.24 -9.08 -8.81
N ASN A 175 16.57 -8.93 -8.75
CA ASN A 175 17.49 -10.05 -8.95
C ASN A 175 17.34 -11.12 -7.87
N ARG A 176 17.04 -10.74 -6.62
CA ARG A 176 16.73 -11.73 -5.58
C ARG A 176 15.41 -12.44 -5.85
N ALA A 177 14.40 -11.75 -6.38
CA ALA A 177 13.15 -12.37 -6.81
C ALA A 177 13.37 -13.39 -7.95
N LEU A 178 14.16 -13.05 -8.98
CA LEU A 178 14.52 -13.98 -10.07
C LEU A 178 15.24 -15.23 -9.54
N ARG A 179 16.24 -15.06 -8.65
CA ARG A 179 16.95 -16.19 -8.02
C ARG A 179 16.02 -17.10 -7.24
N GLN A 180 15.13 -16.53 -6.43
CA GLN A 180 14.18 -17.31 -5.63
C GLN A 180 13.18 -18.06 -6.51
N ALA A 181 12.82 -17.45 -7.65
CA ALA A 181 12.02 -18.09 -8.69
C ALA A 181 12.79 -19.09 -9.56
N ARG A 182 14.09 -19.34 -9.27
CA ARG A 182 14.98 -20.20 -10.07
C ARG A 182 15.06 -19.80 -11.55
N LEU A 183 14.89 -18.50 -11.82
CA LEU A 183 15.08 -17.92 -13.13
C LEU A 183 16.49 -17.36 -13.25
N GLU A 184 17.04 -17.41 -14.46
CA GLU A 184 18.29 -16.71 -14.75
C GLU A 184 18.15 -15.23 -14.40
N VAL A 185 19.12 -14.72 -13.66
CA VAL A 185 19.13 -13.31 -13.30
C VAL A 185 19.59 -12.55 -14.53
N HIS A 186 18.88 -11.48 -14.88
CA HIS A 186 19.40 -10.43 -15.75
C HIS A 186 20.52 -9.69 -15.01
N SER A 187 21.65 -10.34 -14.85
CA SER A 187 22.79 -9.78 -14.16
C SER A 187 23.69 -9.14 -15.20
N VAL A 188 23.65 -7.82 -15.23
CA VAL A 188 24.69 -7.00 -15.86
C VAL A 188 26.09 -7.31 -15.27
N TRP A 189 26.16 -8.09 -14.17
CA TRP A 189 27.37 -8.54 -13.49
C TRP A 189 27.91 -9.89 -13.93
N ASP A 190 27.18 -10.65 -14.77
CA ASP A 190 27.68 -11.91 -15.36
C ASP A 190 28.05 -11.74 -16.84
N VAL A 191 28.23 -10.49 -17.26
CA VAL A 191 28.82 -10.17 -18.56
C VAL A 191 30.32 -10.37 -18.42
N SER A 192 30.89 -11.29 -19.19
CA SER A 192 32.32 -11.57 -19.16
C SER A 192 33.13 -10.32 -19.56
N GLU A 193 34.41 -10.29 -19.20
CA GLU A 193 35.28 -9.21 -19.69
C GLU A 193 35.32 -9.21 -21.23
N GLU A 194 35.30 -10.40 -21.84
CA GLU A 194 35.26 -10.59 -23.29
C GLU A 194 33.99 -10.00 -23.93
N ASP A 195 32.82 -10.20 -23.33
CA ASP A 195 31.56 -9.65 -23.83
C ASP A 195 31.57 -8.12 -23.76
N LEU A 196 32.02 -7.56 -22.63
CA LEU A 196 32.15 -6.10 -22.44
C LEU A 196 33.11 -5.48 -23.47
N ILE A 197 34.24 -6.14 -23.70
CA ILE A 197 35.24 -5.77 -24.71
C ILE A 197 34.66 -5.86 -26.13
N SER A 198 33.90 -6.92 -26.45
CA SER A 198 33.29 -7.09 -27.76
C SER A 198 32.30 -5.97 -28.09
N GLU A 199 31.49 -5.53 -27.13
CA GLU A 199 30.57 -4.40 -27.31
C GLU A 199 31.31 -3.08 -27.44
N LEU A 200 32.36 -2.88 -26.64
CA LEU A 200 33.16 -1.65 -26.70
C LEU A 200 33.80 -1.49 -28.09
N ASN A 201 34.31 -2.58 -28.67
CA ASN A 201 34.79 -2.62 -30.05
C ASN A 201 33.67 -2.34 -31.07
N SER A 202 32.53 -3.03 -30.96
CA SER A 202 31.41 -2.83 -31.89
C SER A 202 30.96 -1.38 -31.90
N LEU A 203 30.86 -0.75 -30.73
CA LEU A 203 30.48 0.66 -30.63
C LEU A 203 31.58 1.59 -31.17
N ALA A 204 32.85 1.25 -30.99
CA ALA A 204 33.97 2.01 -31.54
C ALA A 204 33.99 1.99 -33.08
N GLU A 205 33.67 0.84 -33.68
CA GLU A 205 33.52 0.69 -35.13
C GLU A 205 32.36 1.55 -35.66
N ASP A 206 31.20 1.47 -35.00
CA ASP A 206 30.00 2.24 -35.37
C ASP A 206 30.23 3.76 -35.28
N LEU A 207 30.95 4.22 -34.26
CA LEU A 207 31.26 5.64 -34.05
C LEU A 207 32.50 6.09 -34.85
N SER A 208 33.29 5.17 -35.38
CA SER A 208 34.60 5.42 -35.99
C SER A 208 35.57 6.18 -35.08
N HIS A 209 35.40 6.06 -33.76
CA HIS A 209 36.29 6.61 -32.73
C HIS A 209 36.11 5.87 -31.40
N VAL A 210 37.08 6.02 -30.50
CA VAL A 210 37.00 5.45 -29.13
C VAL A 210 35.76 5.99 -28.42
N PRO A 211 34.82 5.15 -27.96
CA PRO A 211 33.61 5.60 -27.30
C PRO A 211 33.90 6.33 -25.98
N ARG A 212 33.15 7.39 -25.71
CA ARG A 212 33.11 8.07 -24.41
C ARG A 212 32.12 7.39 -23.48
N LYS A 213 32.29 7.60 -22.17
CA LYS A 213 31.33 7.12 -21.14
C LYS A 213 29.88 7.47 -21.46
N ASP A 214 29.64 8.69 -21.95
CA ASP A 214 28.31 9.17 -22.29
C ASP A 214 27.74 8.51 -23.55
N GLU A 215 28.59 8.20 -24.52
CA GLU A 215 28.19 7.50 -25.74
C GLU A 215 27.84 6.04 -25.43
N MET A 216 28.65 5.36 -24.62
CA MET A 216 28.32 4.01 -24.12
C MET A 216 27.02 4.00 -23.31
N ARG A 217 26.79 5.03 -22.48
CA ARG A 217 25.54 5.17 -21.73
C ARG A 217 24.30 5.32 -22.63
N ASN A 218 24.45 6.01 -23.76
CA ASN A 218 23.34 6.38 -24.63
C ASN A 218 23.11 5.40 -25.78
N GLN A 219 24.17 4.76 -26.27
CA GLN A 219 24.17 3.95 -27.50
C GLN A 219 24.65 2.51 -27.26
N GLY A 220 25.31 2.24 -26.15
CA GLY A 220 25.82 0.91 -25.83
C GLY A 220 24.78 0.02 -25.17
N LYS A 221 24.98 -1.30 -25.32
CA LYS A 221 24.17 -2.36 -24.72
C LYS A 221 24.25 -2.38 -23.19
N TRP A 222 25.37 -1.94 -22.62
CA TRP A 222 25.60 -1.90 -21.18
C TRP A 222 26.04 -0.51 -20.72
N SER A 223 25.63 -0.13 -19.51
CA SER A 223 26.02 1.17 -18.95
C SER A 223 27.52 1.20 -18.59
N ALA A 224 28.14 2.38 -18.68
CA ALA A 224 29.53 2.59 -18.28
C ALA A 224 29.84 2.22 -16.80
N ALA A 225 28.82 2.10 -15.94
CA ALA A 225 28.98 1.64 -14.56
C ALA A 225 29.38 0.16 -14.47
N VAL A 226 28.96 -0.66 -15.44
CA VAL A 226 29.27 -2.10 -15.52
C VAL A 226 30.77 -2.29 -15.79
N TYR A 227 31.29 -1.50 -16.74
CA TYR A 227 32.71 -1.45 -17.06
C TYR A 227 33.55 -0.95 -15.89
N GLN A 228 33.09 0.05 -15.13
CA GLN A 228 33.80 0.56 -13.95
C GLN A 228 33.90 -0.49 -12.84
N GLU A 229 32.85 -1.25 -12.57
CA GLU A 229 32.92 -2.28 -11.54
C GLU A 229 33.81 -3.46 -11.96
N ARG A 230 33.74 -3.88 -13.23
CA ARG A 230 34.50 -5.04 -13.72
C ARG A 230 35.99 -4.73 -13.86
N PHE A 231 36.33 -3.58 -14.46
CA PHE A 231 37.71 -3.22 -14.78
C PHE A 231 38.33 -2.25 -13.77
N GLY A 232 37.61 -1.84 -12.72
CA GLY A 232 38.03 -0.83 -11.74
C GLY A 232 37.77 0.62 -12.21
N SER A 233 37.92 0.87 -13.52
CA SER A 233 37.59 2.15 -14.12
C SER A 233 37.30 2.03 -15.62
N TRP A 234 36.61 3.02 -16.17
CA TRP A 234 36.38 3.12 -17.63
C TRP A 234 37.69 3.16 -18.43
N ASN A 235 38.72 3.83 -17.91
CA ASN A 235 40.00 3.92 -18.60
C ASN A 235 40.76 2.60 -18.57
N GLU A 236 40.53 1.78 -17.56
CA GLU A 236 41.04 0.41 -17.51
C GLU A 236 40.27 -0.50 -18.47
N ALA A 237 38.95 -0.31 -18.61
CA ALA A 237 38.17 -1.01 -19.63
C ALA A 237 38.63 -0.67 -21.05
N LEU A 238 38.86 0.62 -21.37
CA LEU A 238 39.42 1.04 -22.66
C LEU A 238 40.81 0.42 -22.90
N ARG A 239 41.67 0.40 -21.87
CA ARG A 239 43.02 -0.20 -21.97
C ARG A 239 42.99 -1.71 -22.12
N ALA A 240 42.04 -2.41 -21.49
CA ALA A 240 41.84 -3.83 -21.66
C ALA A 240 41.51 -4.19 -23.11
N ASP A 241 40.89 -3.27 -23.83
CA ASP A 241 40.57 -3.37 -25.26
C ASP A 241 41.62 -2.73 -26.19
N GLY A 242 42.77 -2.31 -25.65
CA GLY A 242 43.87 -1.73 -26.45
C GLY A 242 43.64 -0.30 -26.93
N PHE A 243 42.59 0.39 -26.49
CA PHE A 243 42.38 1.80 -26.80
C PHE A 243 43.25 2.72 -25.93
N GLU A 244 43.76 3.81 -26.53
CA GLU A 244 44.37 4.90 -25.77
C GLU A 244 43.27 5.74 -25.09
N PRO A 245 43.28 5.88 -23.75
CA PRO A 245 42.32 6.71 -23.05
C PRO A 245 42.51 8.19 -23.45
N ASN A 246 41.44 8.89 -23.85
CA ASN A 246 41.51 10.32 -24.14
C ASN A 246 41.87 11.13 -22.89
N GLU A 247 43.05 11.78 -22.84
CA GLU A 247 43.53 12.54 -21.67
C GLU A 247 42.74 13.81 -21.32
N ARG A 248 41.58 14.05 -21.95
CA ARG A 248 40.70 15.19 -21.69
C ARG A 248 39.36 14.71 -21.13
N TRP A 249 39.34 14.39 -19.83
CA TRP A 249 38.12 14.12 -19.07
C TRP A 249 38.16 14.84 -17.73
#